data_AF-A0A956TZC6-F1
#
_entry.id   AF-A0A956TZC6-F1
#
_cell.length_a   1.000
_cell.length_b   1.000
_cell.length_c   1.000
_cell.angle_alpha   90.00
_cell.angle_beta   90.00
_cell.angle_gamma   90.00
#
_symmetry.space_group_name_H-M   'P 1'
#
loop_
_entity.id
_entity.type
_entity.pdbx_description
1 polymer ?
#
loop_
_entity_poly.entity_id
_entity_poly.type
_entity_poly.pdbx_seq_one_letter_code
_entity_poly.pdbx_strand_id
1 'polypeptide(L)'
;EGCSAILFRSADKIEEALEVLQPTSDYMLKYGIVDSVIKEPSLTSSDYKNKVLTNIEKAILTASDELEKTDVNYLRENLIKKIQECGGVETSEHTYQAIAKKIRSWLPHYSFGKAPTPEVSHMQLALYGAEPHFCNDEKDPEGKIVRAGCRKHFAKEEFQKNYFACPYCEKPNPIGGHEYLDILLDVDSFHELHSDLSVEDIDNRFNFYDYGDARRKSSGRSESKDSLIAGYGDMYGLPVAVAVSEFRFMGGSMGAVFGEKMKLIVDFAISEGLPLVVVTASGGARMQEGTIALYQMAKTISSIIRLKDAGLPFISVLGHPTTGGALASYAVQGDFIISERKATVAFAGDRVVKLTSGGRGVDPGTMTAEFFSKKGGIHLVTERNQLKAAISGILRLTPWFRANAQSHKEQQ
;
A
#
# COMPACT_ATOMS: atom_id res chain seq x y z
N GLU A 1 -13.22 16.99 -10.38
CA GLU A 1 -12.12 16.97 -11.38
C GLU A 1 -11.08 15.89 -11.13
N GLY A 2 -10.23 15.97 -10.09
CA GLY A 2 -9.13 15.00 -9.88
C GLY A 2 -9.56 13.53 -9.85
N CYS A 3 -10.63 13.20 -9.13
CA CYS A 3 -11.16 11.84 -9.09
C CYS A 3 -11.75 11.39 -10.43
N SER A 4 -12.38 12.32 -11.16
CA SER A 4 -12.88 12.09 -12.52
C SER A 4 -11.73 11.75 -13.47
N ALA A 5 -10.61 12.48 -13.37
CA ALA A 5 -9.41 12.24 -14.17
C ALA A 5 -8.80 10.86 -13.90
N ILE A 6 -8.92 10.35 -12.67
CA ILE A 6 -8.44 9.03 -12.29
C ILE A 6 -9.37 7.93 -12.84
N LEU A 7 -10.67 8.02 -12.54
CA LEU A 7 -11.66 6.99 -12.86
C LEU A 7 -11.99 6.94 -14.36
N PHE A 8 -12.20 8.10 -14.97
CA PHE A 8 -12.75 8.22 -16.31
C PHE A 8 -11.77 8.78 -17.34
N ARG A 9 -10.56 9.14 -16.93
CA ARG A 9 -9.55 9.78 -17.79
C ARG A 9 -10.05 11.09 -18.42
N SER A 10 -10.97 11.78 -17.76
CA SER A 10 -11.54 13.07 -18.17
C SER A 10 -11.73 13.92 -16.91
N ALA A 11 -11.61 15.25 -17.02
CA ALA A 11 -11.92 16.14 -15.91
C ALA A 11 -13.43 16.45 -15.80
N ASP A 12 -14.21 16.16 -16.85
CA ASP A 12 -15.57 16.66 -17.06
C ASP A 12 -16.67 15.76 -16.47
N LYS A 13 -16.35 14.49 -16.17
CA LYS A 13 -17.29 13.53 -15.57
C LYS A 13 -17.36 13.69 -14.05
N ILE A 14 -17.69 14.89 -13.60
CA ILE A 14 -17.67 15.23 -12.17
C ILE A 14 -18.84 14.58 -11.43
N GLU A 15 -20.02 14.58 -12.02
CA GLU A 15 -21.24 14.01 -11.42
C GLU A 15 -21.08 12.51 -11.19
N GLU A 16 -20.61 11.77 -12.19
CA GLU A 16 -20.35 10.33 -12.06
C GLU A 16 -19.22 10.05 -11.05
N ALA A 17 -18.24 10.94 -10.94
CA ALA A 17 -17.18 10.79 -9.94
C ALA A 17 -17.70 11.02 -8.52
N LEU A 18 -18.67 11.92 -8.33
CA LEU A 18 -19.30 12.18 -7.04
C LEU A 18 -20.17 10.99 -6.59
N GLU A 19 -20.87 10.33 -7.52
CA GLU A 19 -21.63 9.10 -7.23
C GLU A 19 -20.75 7.96 -6.73
N VAL A 20 -19.53 7.83 -7.27
CA VAL A 20 -18.54 6.83 -6.84
C VAL A 20 -17.92 7.20 -5.48
N LEU A 21 -17.52 8.46 -5.30
CA LEU A 21 -16.81 8.90 -4.09
C LEU A 21 -17.69 8.93 -2.84
N GLN A 22 -18.95 9.30 -3.03
CA GLN A 22 -19.95 9.58 -1.99
C GLN A 22 -19.37 10.43 -0.83
N PRO A 23 -18.86 11.65 -1.09
CA PRO A 23 -18.13 12.44 -0.11
C PRO A 23 -19.06 13.17 0.88
N THR A 24 -20.31 12.71 1.06
CA THR A 24 -21.29 13.40 1.88
C THR A 24 -21.04 13.17 3.37
N SER A 25 -21.40 14.16 4.20
CA SER A 25 -21.29 14.05 5.66
C SER A 25 -22.10 12.89 6.22
N ASP A 26 -23.28 12.62 5.64
CA ASP A 26 -24.13 11.49 6.05
C ASP A 26 -23.50 10.14 5.71
N TYR A 27 -22.84 10.03 4.55
CA TYR A 27 -22.07 8.84 4.19
C TYR A 27 -20.93 8.64 5.18
N MET A 28 -20.14 9.69 5.46
CA MET A 28 -19.05 9.62 6.43
C MET A 28 -19.52 9.26 7.84
N LEU A 29 -20.66 9.80 8.28
CA LEU A 29 -21.26 9.50 9.59
C LEU A 29 -21.71 8.04 9.67
N LYS A 30 -22.36 7.52 8.62
CA LYS A 30 -22.81 6.12 8.53
C LYS A 30 -21.66 5.12 8.78
N TYR A 31 -20.45 5.45 8.31
CA TYR A 31 -19.27 4.59 8.44
C TYR A 31 -18.35 4.96 9.60
N GLY A 32 -18.76 5.87 10.49
CA GLY A 32 -17.97 6.27 11.65
C GLY A 32 -16.69 7.03 11.30
N ILE A 33 -16.61 7.63 10.11
CA ILE A 33 -15.48 8.48 9.69
C ILE A 33 -15.57 9.85 10.37
N VAL A 34 -16.79 10.35 10.56
CA VAL A 34 -17.08 11.55 11.37
C VAL A 34 -17.99 11.16 12.53
N ASP A 35 -17.84 11.84 13.66
CA ASP A 35 -18.60 11.53 14.89
C ASP A 35 -20.00 12.15 14.90
N SER A 36 -20.18 13.30 14.24
CA SER A 36 -21.47 13.99 14.15
C SER A 36 -21.56 14.89 12.92
N VAL A 37 -22.79 15.26 12.55
CA VAL A 37 -23.09 16.20 11.47
C VAL A 37 -23.92 17.34 12.03
N ILE A 38 -23.39 18.56 11.95
CA ILE A 38 -24.11 19.76 12.33
C ILE A 38 -25.07 20.11 11.20
N LYS A 39 -26.37 20.05 11.48
CA LYS A 39 -27.39 20.33 10.46
C LYS A 39 -27.38 21.82 10.08
N GLU A 40 -27.19 22.07 8.80
CA GLU A 40 -27.36 23.39 8.22
C GLU A 40 -28.85 23.76 8.18
N PRO A 41 -29.26 24.95 8.67
CA PRO A 41 -30.62 25.44 8.52
C PRO A 41 -30.97 25.66 7.05
N SER A 42 -32.26 25.68 6.70
CA SER A 42 -32.70 26.02 5.35
C SER A 42 -32.17 27.41 4.93
N LEU A 43 -31.58 27.51 3.74
CA LEU A 43 -31.08 28.76 3.15
C LEU A 43 -32.16 29.84 3.03
N THR A 44 -33.44 29.45 3.00
CA THR A 44 -34.59 30.36 2.94
C THR A 44 -35.02 30.89 4.31
N SER A 45 -34.36 30.48 5.39
CA SER A 45 -34.66 30.94 6.75
C SER A 45 -34.33 32.43 6.89
N SER A 46 -35.30 33.23 7.31
CA SER A 46 -35.14 34.68 7.60
C SER A 46 -34.03 34.97 8.62
N ASP A 47 -33.70 33.98 9.44
CA ASP A 47 -32.66 34.04 10.47
C ASP A 47 -31.56 32.97 10.29
N TYR A 48 -31.20 32.67 9.04
CA TYR A 48 -30.24 31.61 8.71
C TYR A 48 -28.90 31.75 9.46
N LYS A 49 -28.29 32.96 9.47
CA LYS A 49 -26.98 33.18 10.09
C LYS A 49 -26.98 32.88 11.59
N ASN A 50 -27.97 33.39 12.33
CA ASN A 50 -28.02 33.15 13.78
C ASN A 50 -28.31 31.68 14.08
N LYS A 51 -29.20 31.02 13.31
CA LYS A 51 -29.43 29.57 13.48
C LYS A 51 -28.19 28.73 13.21
N VAL A 52 -27.37 29.08 12.21
CA VAL A 52 -26.08 28.42 11.97
C VAL A 52 -25.17 28.59 13.18
N LEU A 53 -25.02 29.81 13.68
CA LEU A 53 -24.19 30.10 14.85
C LEU A 53 -24.68 29.33 16.10
N THR A 54 -25.99 29.33 16.37
CA THR A 54 -26.58 28.57 17.49
C THR A 54 -26.32 27.07 17.35
N ASN A 55 -26.45 26.51 16.14
CA ASN A 55 -26.19 25.09 15.92
C ASN A 55 -24.72 24.72 16.14
N ILE A 56 -23.79 25.57 15.66
CA ILE A 56 -22.34 25.40 15.88
C ILE A 56 -21.99 25.54 17.36
N GLU A 57 -22.49 26.59 18.02
CA GLU A 57 -22.26 26.84 19.44
C GLU A 57 -22.73 25.65 20.28
N LYS A 58 -23.95 25.16 20.04
CA LYS A 58 -24.48 23.98 20.73
C LYS A 58 -23.60 22.74 20.51
N ALA A 59 -23.13 22.51 19.30
CA ALA A 59 -22.27 21.36 18.98
C ALA A 59 -20.91 21.48 19.69
N ILE A 60 -20.29 22.66 19.69
CA ILE A 60 -19.01 22.91 20.36
C ILE A 60 -19.16 22.74 21.88
N LEU A 61 -20.21 23.30 22.49
CA LEU A 61 -20.46 23.16 23.93
C LEU A 61 -20.66 21.69 24.31
N THR A 62 -21.45 20.95 23.53
CA THR A 62 -21.67 19.51 23.78
C THR A 62 -20.37 18.72 23.67
N ALA A 63 -19.60 18.93 22.60
CA ALA A 63 -18.32 18.25 22.40
C ALA A 63 -17.29 18.63 23.48
N SER A 64 -17.26 19.90 23.91
CA SER A 64 -16.39 20.36 24.99
C SER A 64 -16.72 19.69 26.32
N ASP A 65 -18.01 19.61 26.66
CA ASP A 65 -18.49 18.94 27.88
C ASP A 65 -18.17 17.44 27.89
N GLU A 66 -18.23 16.78 26.73
CA GLU A 66 -17.84 15.38 26.58
C GLU A 66 -16.32 15.22 26.71
N LEU A 67 -15.54 16.05 26.02
CA LEU A 67 -14.07 15.99 26.06
C LEU A 67 -13.50 16.29 27.44
N GLU A 68 -14.07 17.24 28.19
CA GLU A 68 -13.62 17.56 29.56
C GLU A 68 -13.78 16.36 30.51
N LYS A 69 -14.79 15.52 30.27
CA LYS A 69 -15.12 14.37 31.12
C LYS A 69 -14.45 13.07 30.66
N THR A 70 -13.75 13.09 29.53
CA THR A 70 -13.23 11.88 28.90
C THR A 70 -11.72 11.77 29.00
N ASP A 71 -11.23 10.60 29.39
CA ASP A 71 -9.80 10.31 29.43
C ASP A 71 -9.17 10.31 28.02
N VAL A 72 -8.00 10.94 27.89
CA VAL A 72 -7.31 11.07 26.60
C VAL A 72 -6.88 9.72 26.03
N ASN A 73 -6.52 8.75 26.87
CA ASN A 73 -6.17 7.40 26.39
C ASN A 73 -7.40 6.69 25.86
N TYR A 74 -8.54 6.82 26.54
CA TYR A 74 -9.81 6.30 26.03
C TYR A 74 -10.16 6.90 24.66
N LEU A 75 -10.00 8.21 24.47
CA LEU A 75 -10.25 8.85 23.17
C LEU A 75 -9.33 8.30 22.08
N ARG A 76 -8.04 8.12 22.39
CA ARG A 76 -7.05 7.56 21.47
C ARG A 76 -7.36 6.12 21.11
N GLU A 77 -7.68 5.27 22.09
CA GLU A 77 -8.03 3.87 21.89
C GLU A 77 -9.31 3.73 21.06
N ASN A 78 -10.33 4.53 21.36
CA ASN A 78 -11.58 4.55 20.60
C ASN A 78 -11.35 4.99 19.15
N LEU A 79 -10.52 6.01 18.91
CA LEU A 79 -10.15 6.44 17.56
C LEU A 79 -9.42 5.32 16.80
N ILE A 80 -8.43 4.68 17.43
CA ILE A 80 -7.70 3.56 16.83
C ILE A 80 -8.68 2.43 16.50
N LYS A 81 -9.59 2.09 17.42
CA LYS A 81 -10.61 1.05 17.20
C LYS A 81 -11.49 1.36 15.99
N LYS A 82 -12.06 2.56 15.92
CA LYS A 82 -12.87 3.03 14.76
C LYS A 82 -12.10 2.92 13.45
N ILE A 83 -10.82 3.35 13.47
CA ILE A 83 -9.93 3.26 12.32
C ILE A 83 -9.71 1.82 11.87
N GLN A 84 -9.47 0.91 12.81
CA GLN A 84 -9.17 -0.50 12.53
C GLN A 84 -10.42 -1.28 12.06
N GLU A 85 -11.61 -0.89 12.52
CA GLU A 85 -12.89 -1.50 12.11
C GLU A 85 -13.34 -1.06 10.70
N CYS A 86 -12.91 0.10 10.22
CA CYS A 86 -13.30 0.59 8.89
C CYS A 86 -12.70 -0.29 7.78
N GLY A 87 -13.56 -0.82 6.90
CA GLY A 87 -13.17 -1.81 5.90
C GLY A 87 -12.65 -3.11 6.51
N GLY A 88 -13.14 -3.50 7.70
CA GLY A 88 -12.85 -4.78 8.32
C GLY A 88 -13.64 -5.94 7.68
N VAL A 89 -13.26 -7.16 8.07
CA VAL A 89 -13.90 -8.41 7.63
C VAL A 89 -15.03 -8.77 8.59
N GLU A 90 -16.13 -9.31 8.07
CA GLU A 90 -17.16 -9.88 8.94
C GLU A 90 -16.58 -11.04 9.74
N THR A 91 -16.66 -10.95 11.07
CA THR A 91 -16.23 -11.99 12.01
C THR A 91 -17.18 -13.20 11.95
N SER A 92 -17.19 -13.91 10.83
CA SER A 92 -17.42 -15.35 10.82
C SER A 92 -16.02 -15.97 10.82
N GLU A 93 -15.68 -16.76 11.83
CA GLU A 93 -14.31 -17.27 12.01
C GLU A 93 -13.78 -17.90 10.70
N HIS A 94 -12.77 -17.29 10.09
CA HIS A 94 -12.08 -17.90 8.96
C HIS A 94 -11.35 -19.16 9.47
N THR A 95 -11.96 -20.30 9.20
CA THR A 95 -11.51 -21.66 9.56
C THR A 95 -10.02 -21.92 9.31
N TYR A 96 -9.40 -21.22 8.34
CA TYR A 96 -7.99 -21.36 7.98
C TYR A 96 -7.01 -20.84 9.04
N GLN A 97 -7.31 -19.76 9.78
CA GLN A 97 -6.38 -19.21 10.79
C GLN A 97 -6.18 -20.17 11.97
N ALA A 98 -7.25 -20.87 12.39
CA ALA A 98 -7.19 -21.87 13.45
C ALA A 98 -6.36 -23.10 13.05
N ILE A 99 -6.37 -23.45 11.76
CA ILE A 99 -5.62 -24.59 11.19
C ILE A 99 -4.14 -24.24 11.03
N ALA A 100 -3.80 -23.08 10.48
CA ALA A 100 -2.41 -22.65 10.28
C ALA A 100 -1.64 -22.52 11.62
N LYS A 101 -2.28 -21.98 12.66
CA LYS A 101 -1.70 -21.87 14.01
C LYS A 101 -1.46 -23.24 14.67
N LYS A 102 -2.31 -24.23 14.38
CA LYS A 102 -2.15 -25.63 14.84
C LYS A 102 -1.07 -26.39 14.06
N ILE A 103 -0.88 -26.10 12.78
CA ILE A 103 0.13 -26.78 11.95
C ILE A 103 1.54 -26.28 12.29
N ARG A 104 1.72 -24.99 12.57
CA ARG A 104 3.03 -24.44 12.96
C ARG A 104 3.53 -24.92 14.32
N SER A 105 2.63 -25.16 15.29
CA SER A 105 3.02 -25.74 16.58
C SER A 105 3.42 -27.22 16.49
N TRP A 106 3.19 -27.87 15.34
CA TRP A 106 3.47 -29.29 15.09
C TRP A 106 4.75 -29.56 14.29
N LEU A 107 5.34 -28.54 13.67
CA LEU A 107 6.55 -28.70 12.85
C LEU A 107 7.78 -28.21 13.63
N PRO A 108 8.72 -29.10 14.01
CA PRO A 108 9.99 -28.65 14.58
C PRO A 108 10.80 -27.87 13.54
N HIS A 109 11.59 -26.90 13.99
CA HIS A 109 12.46 -26.03 13.20
C HIS A 109 13.26 -26.82 12.15
N TYR A 110 12.76 -26.88 10.92
CA TYR A 110 13.45 -27.50 9.80
C TYR A 110 14.47 -26.52 9.24
N SER A 111 15.74 -26.89 9.34
CA SER A 111 16.85 -26.22 8.68
C SER A 111 16.90 -26.66 7.22
N PHE A 112 16.80 -25.71 6.28
CA PHE A 112 17.09 -25.97 4.87
C PHE A 112 18.45 -25.40 4.48
N GLY A 113 19.22 -26.25 3.79
CA GLY A 113 20.53 -25.95 3.24
C GLY A 113 20.47 -24.98 2.07
N LYS A 114 21.66 -24.52 1.65
CA LYS A 114 21.84 -23.60 0.52
C LYS A 114 21.25 -24.18 -0.77
N ALA A 115 20.25 -23.52 -1.34
CA ALA A 115 19.73 -23.77 -2.66
C ALA A 115 20.34 -22.82 -3.72
N PRO A 116 20.39 -23.22 -5.00
CA PRO A 116 21.08 -22.50 -6.07
C PRO A 116 20.30 -21.25 -6.51
N THR A 117 20.98 -20.40 -7.30
CA THR A 117 20.38 -19.25 -8.01
C THR A 117 19.10 -19.63 -8.76
N PRO A 118 18.06 -18.77 -8.75
CA PRO A 118 16.71 -19.14 -9.16
C PRO A 118 16.61 -19.42 -10.66
N GLU A 119 16.01 -20.56 -11.02
CA GLU A 119 15.33 -20.71 -12.30
C GLU A 119 13.96 -20.01 -12.19
N VAL A 120 13.81 -18.96 -12.99
CA VAL A 120 12.60 -18.15 -13.16
C VAL A 120 11.40 -19.08 -13.42
N SER A 121 10.32 -18.96 -12.64
CA SER A 121 9.18 -19.88 -12.72
C SER A 121 8.57 -19.90 -14.12
N HIS A 122 8.16 -21.08 -14.61
CA HIS A 122 7.61 -21.27 -15.96
C HIS A 122 6.43 -20.35 -16.31
N MET A 123 5.75 -19.77 -15.32
CA MET A 123 4.65 -18.83 -15.51
C MET A 123 5.13 -17.41 -15.91
N GLN A 124 6.34 -17.01 -15.50
CA GLN A 124 6.98 -15.75 -15.92
C GLN A 124 7.42 -15.78 -17.41
N LEU A 125 7.54 -16.97 -18.01
CA LEU A 125 7.88 -17.14 -19.44
C LEU A 125 6.72 -16.77 -20.39
N ALA A 126 5.47 -17.03 -20.02
CA ALA A 126 4.32 -16.85 -20.91
C ALA A 126 3.89 -15.37 -21.06
N LEU A 127 4.06 -14.54 -20.02
CA LEU A 127 3.53 -13.17 -19.98
C LEU A 127 4.35 -12.14 -20.79
N TYR A 128 5.61 -12.43 -21.10
CA TYR A 128 6.53 -11.47 -21.72
C TYR A 128 6.94 -11.80 -23.16
N GLY A 129 6.35 -12.82 -23.79
CA GLY A 129 6.64 -13.18 -25.18
C GLY A 129 8.11 -13.54 -25.45
N ALA A 130 8.45 -13.85 -26.71
CA ALA A 130 9.81 -14.13 -27.18
C ALA A 130 10.37 -12.97 -28.04
N GLU A 131 9.71 -11.82 -28.03
CA GLU A 131 10.10 -10.67 -28.85
C GLU A 131 11.10 -9.77 -28.13
N PRO A 132 12.04 -9.12 -28.86
CA PRO A 132 13.01 -8.22 -28.26
C PRO A 132 12.32 -7.09 -27.49
N HIS A 133 12.65 -6.96 -26.20
CA HIS A 133 12.12 -5.89 -25.37
C HIS A 133 12.73 -4.56 -25.79
N PHE A 134 11.88 -3.54 -25.88
CA PHE A 134 12.28 -2.20 -26.29
C PHE A 134 12.08 -1.21 -25.16
N CYS A 135 13.14 -0.45 -24.80
CA CYS A 135 13.04 0.59 -23.77
C CYS A 135 12.22 1.78 -24.28
N ASN A 136 10.91 1.71 -24.08
CA ASN A 136 9.95 2.73 -24.50
C ASN A 136 9.97 3.99 -23.63
N ASP A 137 9.62 5.10 -24.27
CA ASP A 137 9.16 6.30 -23.58
C ASP A 137 7.82 6.00 -22.91
N GLU A 138 7.67 6.39 -21.65
CA GLU A 138 6.34 6.50 -21.07
C GLU A 138 5.74 7.81 -21.58
N LYS A 139 4.50 7.73 -22.07
CA LYS A 139 3.77 8.85 -22.63
C LYS A 139 2.46 9.05 -21.88
N ASP A 140 2.00 10.29 -21.82
CA ASP A 140 0.63 10.60 -21.42
C ASP A 140 -0.39 10.22 -22.52
N PRO A 141 -1.70 10.27 -22.27
CA PRO A 141 -2.74 9.98 -23.27
C PRO A 141 -2.65 10.84 -24.54
N GLU A 142 -2.05 12.04 -24.44
CA GLU A 142 -1.82 12.97 -25.53
C GLU A 142 -0.54 12.65 -26.34
N GLY A 143 0.21 11.61 -25.94
CA GLY A 143 1.39 11.12 -26.63
C GLY A 143 2.69 11.87 -26.31
N LYS A 144 2.66 12.80 -25.35
CA LYS A 144 3.85 13.52 -24.89
C LYS A 144 4.65 12.65 -23.92
N ILE A 145 5.97 12.68 -24.07
CA ILE A 145 6.88 11.89 -23.24
C ILE A 145 6.86 12.43 -21.81
N VAL A 146 6.41 11.60 -20.87
CA VAL A 146 6.47 11.87 -19.42
C VAL A 146 7.74 11.29 -18.80
N ARG A 147 8.27 10.20 -19.36
CA ARG A 147 9.56 9.63 -18.93
C ARG A 147 10.26 8.92 -20.07
N ALA A 148 11.36 9.49 -20.53
CA ALA A 148 12.12 8.98 -21.67
C ALA A 148 12.71 7.60 -21.40
N GLY A 149 12.62 6.71 -22.39
CA GLY A 149 13.37 5.46 -22.46
C GLY A 149 14.64 5.64 -23.29
N CYS A 150 15.60 4.72 -23.19
CA CYS A 150 16.83 4.81 -23.99
C CYS A 150 16.66 4.30 -25.43
N ARG A 151 15.46 3.85 -25.83
CA ARG A 151 15.12 3.40 -27.20
C ARG A 151 16.02 2.27 -27.72
N LYS A 152 16.62 1.49 -26.83
CA LYS A 152 17.43 0.32 -27.19
C LYS A 152 16.58 -0.95 -27.08
N HIS A 153 16.86 -1.91 -27.96
CA HIS A 153 16.36 -3.27 -27.86
C HIS A 153 17.30 -4.10 -26.97
N PHE A 154 16.75 -4.99 -26.16
CA PHE A 154 17.49 -5.96 -25.36
C PHE A 154 16.72 -7.28 -25.31
N ALA A 155 17.45 -8.35 -25.02
CA ALA A 155 16.87 -9.67 -24.89
C ALA A 155 16.03 -9.77 -23.60
N LYS A 156 15.03 -10.66 -23.59
CA LYS A 156 14.19 -10.91 -22.43
C LYS A 156 15.00 -11.44 -21.24
N GLU A 157 15.98 -12.29 -21.53
CA GLU A 157 16.86 -12.86 -20.52
C GLU A 157 17.72 -11.78 -19.87
N GLU A 158 18.18 -10.78 -20.63
CA GLU A 158 18.90 -9.62 -20.09
C GLU A 158 17.98 -8.76 -19.21
N PHE A 159 16.72 -8.60 -19.61
CA PHE A 159 15.72 -7.87 -18.82
C PHE A 159 15.43 -8.55 -17.48
N GLN A 160 15.25 -9.87 -17.49
CA GLN A 160 15.01 -10.68 -16.29
C GLN A 160 16.24 -10.72 -15.38
N LYS A 161 17.44 -10.93 -15.95
CA LYS A 161 18.71 -10.88 -15.20
C LYS A 161 18.97 -9.52 -14.58
N ASN A 162 18.46 -8.45 -15.21
CA ASN A 162 18.51 -7.10 -14.68
C ASN A 162 17.25 -6.71 -13.89
N TYR A 163 16.53 -7.69 -13.33
CA TYR A 163 15.44 -7.48 -12.39
C TYR A 163 14.32 -6.57 -12.94
N PHE A 164 14.00 -6.76 -14.22
CA PHE A 164 12.97 -6.01 -14.94
C PHE A 164 13.25 -4.49 -14.99
N ALA A 165 14.53 -4.12 -15.00
CA ALA A 165 14.99 -2.79 -15.35
C ALA A 165 15.73 -2.83 -16.71
N CYS A 166 15.68 -1.74 -17.46
CA CYS A 166 16.42 -1.64 -18.73
C CYS A 166 17.93 -1.85 -18.50
N PRO A 167 18.60 -2.79 -19.18
CA PRO A 167 20.03 -3.08 -18.97
C PRO A 167 20.96 -1.93 -19.40
N TYR A 168 20.46 -0.96 -20.18
CA TYR A 168 21.28 0.15 -20.68
C TYR A 168 21.08 1.46 -19.92
N CYS A 169 19.88 1.73 -19.41
CA CYS A 169 19.58 2.98 -18.72
C CYS A 169 19.02 2.79 -17.31
N GLU A 170 18.89 1.54 -16.85
CA GLU A 170 18.40 1.16 -15.51
C GLU A 170 17.03 1.74 -15.18
N LYS A 171 16.25 2.13 -16.18
CA LYS A 171 14.86 2.55 -15.99
C LYS A 171 14.07 1.34 -15.48
N PRO A 172 13.53 1.35 -14.24
CA PRO A 172 12.69 0.27 -13.76
C PRO A 172 11.35 0.25 -14.50
N ASN A 173 10.89 -0.96 -14.83
CA ASN A 173 9.51 -1.20 -15.24
C ASN A 173 8.67 -1.60 -14.01
N PRO A 174 7.35 -1.32 -14.03
CA PRO A 174 6.47 -1.88 -13.02
C PRO A 174 6.49 -3.41 -13.06
N ILE A 175 6.60 -4.03 -11.88
CA ILE A 175 6.54 -5.49 -11.69
C ILE A 175 5.42 -5.83 -10.70
N GLY A 176 4.97 -7.08 -10.71
CA GLY A 176 3.98 -7.58 -9.77
C GLY A 176 4.59 -7.90 -8.41
N GLY A 177 3.72 -8.30 -7.48
CA GLY A 177 4.12 -8.58 -6.11
C GLY A 177 4.93 -9.87 -5.98
N HIS A 178 4.61 -10.89 -6.77
CA HIS A 178 5.38 -12.13 -6.78
C HIS A 178 6.82 -11.93 -7.25
N GLU A 179 7.07 -11.09 -8.26
CA GLU A 179 8.45 -10.79 -8.67
C GLU A 179 9.25 -10.12 -7.55
N TYR A 180 8.63 -9.26 -6.75
CA TYR A 180 9.27 -8.67 -5.58
C TYR A 180 9.55 -9.70 -4.49
N LEU A 181 8.64 -10.65 -4.27
CA LEU A 181 8.86 -11.74 -3.31
C LEU A 181 10.06 -12.61 -3.74
N ASP A 182 10.18 -12.94 -5.03
CA ASP A 182 11.32 -13.67 -5.59
C ASP A 182 12.65 -12.91 -5.40
N ILE A 183 12.62 -11.58 -5.48
CA ILE A 183 13.80 -10.73 -5.28
C ILE A 183 14.21 -10.68 -3.81
N LEU A 184 13.24 -10.62 -2.91
CA LEU A 184 13.45 -10.29 -1.51
C LEU A 184 13.66 -11.52 -0.63
N LEU A 185 12.96 -12.62 -0.89
CA LEU A 185 12.93 -13.77 0.00
C LEU A 185 13.87 -14.88 -0.44
N ASP A 186 14.22 -15.75 0.48
CA ASP A 186 14.93 -17.00 0.21
C ASP A 186 13.99 -17.95 -0.53
N VAL A 187 14.58 -18.77 -1.41
CA VAL A 187 13.85 -19.75 -2.22
C VAL A 187 13.03 -20.65 -1.29
N ASP A 188 11.77 -20.90 -1.65
CA ASP A 188 10.82 -21.74 -0.93
C ASP A 188 10.53 -21.32 0.53
N SER A 189 10.84 -20.06 0.92
CA SER A 189 10.57 -19.56 2.29
C SER A 189 9.24 -18.79 2.42
N PHE A 190 8.63 -18.38 1.31
CA PHE A 190 7.43 -17.53 1.37
C PHE A 190 6.18 -18.31 1.75
N HIS A 191 5.47 -17.79 2.74
CA HIS A 191 4.19 -18.28 3.18
C HIS A 191 3.18 -17.14 3.19
N GLU A 192 2.26 -17.17 2.22
CA GLU A 192 1.21 -16.17 2.11
C GLU A 192 0.16 -16.31 3.23
N LEU A 193 -0.31 -15.17 3.72
CA LEU A 193 -1.39 -15.05 4.68
C LEU A 193 -2.57 -14.35 4.00
N HIS A 194 -3.79 -14.81 4.28
CA HIS A 194 -5.02 -14.17 3.79
C HIS A 194 -5.07 -14.03 2.26
N SER A 195 -4.58 -15.04 1.53
CA SER A 195 -4.58 -15.06 0.06
C SER A 195 -6.00 -15.08 -0.53
N ASP A 196 -6.95 -15.65 0.21
CA ASP A 196 -8.35 -15.77 -0.15
C ASP A 196 -9.19 -14.52 0.16
N LEU A 197 -8.66 -13.56 0.92
CA LEU A 197 -9.38 -12.35 1.30
C LEU A 197 -9.66 -11.45 0.10
N SER A 198 -10.91 -11.06 -0.04
CA SER A 198 -11.46 -10.31 -1.17
C SER A 198 -12.44 -9.23 -0.70
N VAL A 199 -12.91 -8.38 -1.63
CA VAL A 199 -13.85 -7.31 -1.28
C VAL A 199 -15.22 -7.86 -0.86
N GLU A 200 -15.54 -9.08 -1.29
CA GLU A 200 -16.74 -9.80 -0.89
C GLU A 200 -16.76 -10.16 0.60
N ASP A 201 -15.60 -10.25 1.25
CA ASP A 201 -15.47 -10.57 2.67
C ASP A 201 -15.50 -9.31 3.55
N ILE A 202 -15.46 -8.12 2.94
CA ILE A 202 -15.54 -6.84 3.63
C ILE A 202 -16.98 -6.61 4.11
N ASP A 203 -17.12 -6.08 5.32
CA ASP A 203 -18.39 -5.80 5.99
C ASP A 203 -19.46 -5.23 5.05
N ASN A 204 -20.61 -5.91 4.98
CA ASN A 204 -21.67 -5.62 4.02
C ASN A 204 -22.33 -4.24 4.21
N ARG A 205 -22.08 -3.55 5.33
CA ARG A 205 -22.54 -2.18 5.55
C ARG A 205 -21.94 -1.24 4.51
N PHE A 206 -20.72 -1.54 4.04
CA PHE A 206 -20.00 -0.78 3.02
C PHE A 206 -20.58 -1.06 1.64
N ASN A 207 -21.05 -0.01 0.97
CA ASN A 207 -21.55 -0.09 -0.40
C ASN A 207 -20.52 0.52 -1.36
N PHE A 208 -19.84 -0.31 -2.12
CA PHE A 208 -18.89 0.14 -3.13
C PHE A 208 -19.59 0.34 -4.47
N TYR A 209 -19.05 1.23 -5.30
CA TYR A 209 -19.44 1.30 -6.70
C TYR A 209 -19.21 -0.08 -7.35
N ASP A 210 -20.04 -0.49 -8.31
CA ASP A 210 -19.76 -1.74 -9.01
C ASP A 210 -18.61 -1.54 -10.00
N TYR A 211 -17.46 -2.09 -9.66
CA TYR A 211 -16.28 -2.17 -10.53
C TYR A 211 -15.86 -3.63 -10.78
N GLY A 212 -16.82 -4.57 -10.71
CA GLY A 212 -16.59 -6.00 -10.93
C GLY A 212 -15.89 -6.31 -12.25
N ASP A 213 -16.22 -5.59 -13.32
CA ASP A 213 -15.54 -5.70 -14.62
C ASP A 213 -14.04 -5.36 -14.53
N ALA A 214 -13.69 -4.29 -13.81
CA ALA A 214 -12.30 -3.88 -13.61
C ALA A 214 -11.54 -4.89 -12.75
N ARG A 215 -12.21 -5.46 -11.73
CA ARG A 215 -11.65 -6.55 -10.93
C ARG A 215 -11.42 -7.80 -11.75
N ARG A 216 -12.41 -8.29 -12.50
CA ARG A 216 -12.27 -9.49 -13.37
C ARG A 216 -11.14 -9.33 -14.38
N LYS A 217 -11.01 -8.16 -15.00
CA LYS A 217 -9.87 -7.85 -15.90
C LYS A 217 -8.52 -7.89 -15.19
N SER A 218 -8.48 -7.48 -13.93
CA SER A 218 -7.26 -7.49 -13.11
C SER A 218 -6.91 -8.89 -12.62
N SER A 219 -7.90 -9.69 -12.18
CA SER A 219 -7.72 -11.11 -11.84
C SER A 219 -7.26 -11.96 -13.04
N GLY A 220 -7.61 -11.57 -14.27
CA GLY A 220 -7.04 -12.19 -15.47
C GLY A 220 -5.55 -11.89 -15.70
N ARG A 221 -4.96 -10.95 -14.94
CA ARG A 221 -3.56 -10.49 -15.06
C ARG A 221 -2.74 -10.73 -13.79
N SER A 222 -3.38 -11.13 -12.70
CA SER A 222 -2.81 -11.29 -11.37
C SER A 222 -3.50 -12.46 -10.68
N GLU A 223 -2.73 -13.33 -10.04
CA GLU A 223 -3.26 -14.44 -9.25
C GLU A 223 -3.78 -13.98 -7.88
N SER A 224 -3.33 -12.83 -7.39
CA SER A 224 -3.84 -12.22 -6.15
C SER A 224 -5.27 -11.70 -6.29
N LYS A 225 -6.07 -11.88 -5.24
CA LYS A 225 -7.43 -11.35 -5.12
C LYS A 225 -7.52 -9.85 -4.82
N ASP A 226 -6.41 -9.22 -4.43
CA ASP A 226 -6.33 -7.77 -4.21
C ASP A 226 -4.91 -7.23 -4.48
N SER A 227 -4.68 -5.93 -4.30
CA SER A 227 -3.43 -5.24 -4.61
C SER A 227 -2.35 -5.35 -3.53
N LEU A 228 -2.54 -6.19 -2.51
CA LEU A 228 -1.52 -6.51 -1.51
C LEU A 228 -1.40 -8.01 -1.31
N ILE A 229 -0.17 -8.49 -1.44
CA ILE A 229 0.24 -9.84 -1.05
C ILE A 229 0.95 -9.68 0.29
N ALA A 230 0.51 -10.43 1.30
CA ALA A 230 1.04 -10.34 2.66
C ALA A 230 1.41 -11.73 3.16
N GLY A 231 2.51 -11.85 3.88
CA GLY A 231 2.99 -13.12 4.38
C GLY A 231 4.28 -12.99 5.15
N TYR A 232 5.02 -14.08 5.27
CA TYR A 232 6.33 -14.10 5.90
C TYR A 232 7.26 -15.03 5.15
N GLY A 233 8.56 -14.85 5.39
CA GLY A 233 9.61 -15.68 4.82
C GLY A 233 10.97 -15.22 5.33
N ASP A 234 12.02 -15.67 4.69
CA ASP A 234 13.39 -15.40 5.14
C ASP A 234 14.15 -14.50 4.17
N MET A 235 14.96 -13.58 4.68
CA MET A 235 15.94 -12.83 3.90
C MET A 235 17.35 -13.18 4.35
N TYR A 236 18.06 -14.02 3.60
CA TYR A 236 19.35 -14.58 4.04
C TYR A 236 19.26 -15.25 5.43
N GLY A 237 18.25 -16.08 5.62
CA GLY A 237 17.93 -16.78 6.86
C GLY A 237 17.45 -15.87 8.00
N LEU A 238 17.14 -14.60 7.72
CA LEU A 238 16.52 -13.70 8.69
C LEU A 238 15.00 -13.72 8.51
N PRO A 239 14.20 -14.18 9.49
CA PRO A 239 12.75 -14.21 9.35
C PRO A 239 12.18 -12.80 9.36
N VAL A 240 11.28 -12.53 8.42
CA VAL A 240 10.62 -11.24 8.26
C VAL A 240 9.13 -11.42 7.94
N ALA A 241 8.30 -10.52 8.48
CA ALA A 241 6.98 -10.28 7.93
C ALA A 241 7.13 -9.40 6.69
N VAL A 242 6.39 -9.70 5.63
CA VAL A 242 6.48 -8.98 4.36
C VAL A 242 5.11 -8.67 3.79
N ALA A 243 4.96 -7.47 3.24
CA ALA A 243 3.80 -7.12 2.42
C ALA A 243 4.26 -6.42 1.14
N VAL A 244 3.74 -6.83 -0.01
CA VAL A 244 4.18 -6.37 -1.32
C VAL A 244 2.98 -5.99 -2.15
N SER A 245 3.00 -4.79 -2.72
CA SER A 245 1.95 -4.33 -3.62
C SER A 245 1.93 -5.14 -4.92
N GLU A 246 0.76 -5.61 -5.34
CA GLU A 246 0.55 -6.26 -6.63
C GLU A 246 0.10 -5.22 -7.66
N PHE A 247 1.07 -4.64 -8.37
CA PHE A 247 0.80 -3.54 -9.31
C PHE A 247 -0.10 -3.95 -10.47
N ARG A 248 -0.10 -5.23 -10.88
CA ARG A 248 -0.97 -5.73 -11.96
C ARG A 248 -2.44 -5.72 -11.53
N PHE A 249 -2.71 -5.79 -10.22
CA PHE A 249 -4.05 -5.62 -9.68
C PHE A 249 -4.39 -4.13 -9.55
N MET A 250 -5.13 -3.61 -10.53
CA MET A 250 -5.64 -2.22 -10.53
C MET A 250 -4.57 -1.16 -10.21
N GLY A 251 -3.34 -1.33 -10.69
CA GLY A 251 -2.23 -0.39 -10.47
C GLY A 251 -1.72 -0.38 -9.03
N GLY A 252 -1.87 -1.47 -8.28
CA GLY A 252 -1.46 -1.54 -6.89
C GLY A 252 -2.26 -0.63 -5.97
N SER A 253 -3.46 -0.21 -6.38
CA SER A 253 -4.24 0.82 -5.68
C SER A 253 -4.75 0.33 -4.34
N MET A 254 -4.61 1.14 -3.28
CA MET A 254 -5.01 0.80 -1.91
C MET A 254 -6.53 0.93 -1.73
N GLY A 255 -7.21 -0.18 -1.47
CA GLY A 255 -8.62 -0.28 -1.06
C GLY A 255 -8.80 -0.91 0.32
N ALA A 256 -10.03 -1.24 0.70
CA ALA A 256 -10.42 -1.81 1.99
C ALA A 256 -9.69 -3.11 2.29
N VAL A 257 -9.64 -4.04 1.32
CA VAL A 257 -8.90 -5.31 1.47
C VAL A 257 -7.41 -5.06 1.67
N PHE A 258 -6.81 -4.13 0.91
CA PHE A 258 -5.42 -3.72 1.13
C PHE A 258 -5.20 -3.25 2.57
N GLY A 259 -6.06 -2.35 3.07
CA GLY A 259 -5.94 -1.81 4.41
C GLY A 259 -6.15 -2.86 5.51
N GLU A 260 -7.06 -3.81 5.32
CA GLU A 260 -7.23 -4.94 6.23
C GLU A 260 -6.02 -5.88 6.18
N LYS A 261 -5.52 -6.27 5.00
CA LYS A 261 -4.31 -7.10 4.90
C LYS A 261 -3.11 -6.45 5.56
N MET A 262 -2.95 -5.12 5.44
CA MET A 262 -1.92 -4.35 6.15
C MET A 262 -2.06 -4.41 7.68
N LYS A 263 -3.29 -4.30 8.21
CA LYS A 263 -3.55 -4.49 9.63
C LYS A 263 -3.17 -5.93 10.05
N LEU A 264 -3.66 -6.93 9.32
CA LEU A 264 -3.48 -8.34 9.67
C LEU A 264 -1.99 -8.75 9.65
N ILE A 265 -1.20 -8.27 8.68
CA ILE A 265 0.23 -8.56 8.65
C ILE A 265 1.00 -7.85 9.77
N VAL A 266 0.57 -6.65 10.17
CA VAL A 266 1.12 -5.96 11.33
C VAL A 266 0.79 -6.73 12.61
N ASP A 267 -0.47 -7.14 12.79
CA ASP A 267 -0.90 -7.93 13.96
C ASP A 267 -0.10 -9.23 14.05
N PHE A 268 0.12 -9.89 12.90
CA PHE A 268 0.98 -11.05 12.77
C PHE A 268 2.43 -10.75 13.17
N ALA A 269 3.04 -9.70 12.61
CA ALA A 269 4.41 -9.30 12.91
C ALA A 269 4.61 -9.00 14.40
N ILE A 270 3.65 -8.32 15.03
CA ILE A 270 3.65 -8.06 16.48
C ILE A 270 3.57 -9.37 17.26
N SER A 271 2.67 -10.28 16.88
CA SER A 271 2.48 -11.55 17.60
C SER A 271 3.70 -12.48 17.51
N GLU A 272 4.43 -12.45 16.39
CA GLU A 272 5.60 -13.29 16.15
C GLU A 272 6.92 -12.57 16.47
N GLY A 273 6.88 -11.30 16.85
CA GLY A 273 8.07 -10.49 17.13
C GLY A 273 8.96 -10.23 15.90
N LEU A 274 8.38 -10.22 14.69
CA LEU A 274 9.10 -10.08 13.42
C LEU A 274 9.20 -8.63 12.95
N PRO A 275 10.28 -8.24 12.26
CA PRO A 275 10.34 -6.96 11.58
C PRO A 275 9.41 -7.01 10.38
N LEU A 276 8.88 -5.85 10.00
CA LEU A 276 8.01 -5.72 8.83
C LEU A 276 8.76 -5.06 7.68
N VAL A 277 8.69 -5.66 6.50
CA VAL A 277 9.17 -5.08 5.24
C VAL A 277 7.98 -4.87 4.31
N VAL A 278 7.73 -3.63 3.89
CA VAL A 278 6.65 -3.31 2.95
C VAL A 278 7.21 -2.77 1.65
N VAL A 279 6.89 -3.41 0.53
CA VAL A 279 7.17 -2.90 -0.81
C VAL A 279 5.93 -2.22 -1.37
N THR A 280 6.08 -0.94 -1.66
CA THR A 280 5.04 -0.12 -2.25
C THR A 280 5.28 0.00 -3.76
N ALA A 281 4.31 -0.47 -4.55
CA ALA A 281 4.22 -0.22 -5.97
C ALA A 281 2.76 0.08 -6.27
N SER A 282 2.39 1.35 -6.25
CA SER A 282 1.00 1.81 -6.21
C SER A 282 0.79 3.12 -6.96
N GLY A 283 -0.31 3.18 -7.69
CA GLY A 283 -0.87 4.41 -8.27
C GLY A 283 -1.60 5.31 -7.27
N GLY A 284 -1.84 4.87 -6.04
CA GLY A 284 -2.54 5.63 -4.99
C GLY A 284 -3.74 4.89 -4.38
N ALA A 285 -4.73 5.64 -3.87
CA ALA A 285 -5.95 5.05 -3.31
C ALA A 285 -6.91 4.55 -4.40
N ARG A 286 -7.66 3.50 -4.10
CA ARG A 286 -8.62 2.87 -5.03
C ARG A 286 -9.91 3.68 -5.09
N MET A 287 -9.96 4.63 -6.02
CA MET A 287 -11.09 5.56 -6.16
C MET A 287 -12.45 4.89 -6.31
N GLN A 288 -12.51 3.66 -6.83
CA GLN A 288 -13.76 2.90 -6.98
C GLN A 288 -14.42 2.52 -5.65
N GLU A 289 -13.66 2.52 -4.55
CA GLU A 289 -14.17 2.31 -3.20
C GLU A 289 -14.40 3.62 -2.43
N GLY A 290 -14.25 4.76 -3.12
CA GLY A 290 -14.57 6.09 -2.61
C GLY A 290 -13.87 6.46 -1.31
N THR A 291 -14.61 7.09 -0.41
CA THR A 291 -14.10 7.57 0.90
C THR A 291 -13.50 6.44 1.75
N ILE A 292 -13.98 5.20 1.58
CA ILE A 292 -13.46 4.05 2.35
C ILE A 292 -12.01 3.76 2.00
N ALA A 293 -11.63 3.79 0.70
CA ALA A 293 -10.25 3.63 0.28
C ALA A 293 -9.34 4.74 0.82
N LEU A 294 -9.85 5.98 0.91
CA LEU A 294 -9.11 7.08 1.53
C LEU A 294 -8.83 6.80 3.01
N TYR A 295 -9.84 6.31 3.74
CA TYR A 295 -9.72 6.04 5.16
C TYR A 295 -8.72 4.90 5.49
N GLN A 296 -8.40 4.03 4.52
CA GLN A 296 -7.34 3.05 4.67
C GLN A 296 -5.96 3.68 4.88
N MET A 297 -5.76 4.95 4.51
CA MET A 297 -4.56 5.69 4.90
C MET A 297 -4.42 5.76 6.43
N ALA A 298 -5.50 6.11 7.13
CA ALA A 298 -5.50 6.17 8.59
C ALA A 298 -5.29 4.79 9.21
N LYS A 299 -5.93 3.76 8.65
CA LYS A 299 -5.79 2.37 9.10
C LYS A 299 -4.36 1.86 9.00
N THR A 300 -3.75 2.02 7.84
CA THR A 300 -2.38 1.58 7.63
C THR A 300 -1.38 2.35 8.49
N ILE A 301 -1.52 3.67 8.64
CA ILE A 301 -0.70 4.48 9.56
C ILE A 301 -0.85 4.00 11.00
N SER A 302 -2.10 3.81 11.46
CA SER A 302 -2.39 3.34 12.82
C SER A 302 -1.76 1.97 13.09
N SER A 303 -1.82 1.04 12.13
CA SER A 303 -1.17 -0.26 12.24
C SER A 303 0.36 -0.12 12.34
N ILE A 304 0.99 0.68 11.47
CA ILE A 304 2.45 0.89 11.56
C ILE A 304 2.86 1.54 12.89
N ILE A 305 2.07 2.47 13.44
CA ILE A 305 2.34 3.04 14.77
C ILE A 305 2.32 1.93 15.83
N ARG A 306 1.34 1.01 15.80
CA ARG A 306 1.27 -0.12 16.73
C ARG A 306 2.49 -1.04 16.63
N LEU A 307 2.99 -1.28 15.41
CA LEU A 307 4.21 -2.05 15.19
C LEU A 307 5.43 -1.38 15.85
N LYS A 308 5.55 -0.06 15.68
CA LYS A 308 6.64 0.72 16.28
C LYS A 308 6.53 0.80 17.81
N ASP A 309 5.32 0.92 18.34
CA ASP A 309 5.05 0.89 19.79
C ASP A 309 5.44 -0.48 20.37
N ALA A 310 5.35 -1.57 19.59
CA ALA A 310 5.86 -2.89 19.96
C ALA A 310 7.39 -3.05 19.82
N GLY A 311 8.11 -1.99 19.41
CA GLY A 311 9.57 -1.99 19.27
C GLY A 311 10.10 -2.78 18.06
N LEU A 312 9.24 -3.09 17.08
CA LEU A 312 9.60 -3.88 15.91
C LEU A 312 10.01 -2.99 14.74
N PRO A 313 11.15 -3.29 14.06
CA PRO A 313 11.60 -2.49 12.92
C PRO A 313 10.63 -2.52 11.75
N PHE A 314 10.36 -1.34 11.17
CA PHE A 314 9.63 -1.21 9.92
C PHE A 314 10.51 -0.66 8.80
N ILE A 315 10.73 -1.45 7.74
CA ILE A 315 11.40 -1.01 6.52
C ILE A 315 10.38 -0.82 5.41
N SER A 316 10.34 0.39 4.86
CA SER A 316 9.54 0.72 3.69
C SER A 316 10.40 0.76 2.44
N VAL A 317 9.96 0.07 1.39
CA VAL A 317 10.61 0.04 0.08
C VAL A 317 9.69 0.71 -0.94
N LEU A 318 10.11 1.85 -1.49
CA LEU A 318 9.40 2.59 -2.52
C LEU A 318 9.81 2.06 -3.90
N GLY A 319 9.00 1.15 -4.43
CA GLY A 319 9.10 0.58 -5.77
C GLY A 319 8.54 1.51 -6.85
N HIS A 320 8.85 1.20 -8.11
CA HIS A 320 8.32 1.96 -9.23
C HIS A 320 6.94 1.45 -9.69
N PRO A 321 5.91 2.31 -9.76
CA PRO A 321 5.79 3.66 -9.16
C PRO A 321 5.24 3.62 -7.73
N THR A 322 5.53 4.63 -6.92
CA THR A 322 4.90 4.88 -5.61
C THR A 322 4.27 6.26 -5.58
N THR A 323 2.93 6.33 -5.66
CA THR A 323 2.23 7.62 -5.76
C THR A 323 1.00 7.75 -4.88
N GLY A 324 0.47 8.98 -4.76
CA GLY A 324 -0.85 9.24 -4.19
C GLY A 324 -0.99 8.89 -2.72
N GLY A 325 -2.17 8.37 -2.36
CA GLY A 325 -2.51 7.98 -0.99
C GLY A 325 -1.58 6.93 -0.39
N ALA A 326 -0.97 6.05 -1.20
CA ALA A 326 0.02 5.09 -0.72
C ALA A 326 1.29 5.79 -0.21
N LEU A 327 1.84 6.71 -1.03
CA LEU A 327 2.98 7.53 -0.64
C LEU A 327 2.66 8.39 0.60
N ALA A 328 1.47 8.99 0.65
CA ALA A 328 1.05 9.86 1.75
C ALA A 328 0.60 9.14 3.03
N SER A 329 0.74 7.81 3.09
CA SER A 329 0.37 7.00 4.25
C SER A 329 1.51 6.11 4.69
N TYR A 330 1.33 4.78 4.69
CA TYR A 330 2.27 3.80 5.23
C TYR A 330 3.65 3.82 4.57
N ALA A 331 3.74 4.16 3.28
CA ALA A 331 4.98 4.07 2.53
C ALA A 331 6.07 5.03 3.06
N VAL A 332 5.70 6.16 3.67
CA VAL A 332 6.66 7.11 4.28
C VAL A 332 6.76 6.98 5.80
N GLN A 333 6.16 5.95 6.39
CA GLN A 333 6.25 5.70 7.84
C GLN A 333 7.41 4.77 8.21
N GLY A 334 8.27 4.36 7.27
CA GLY A 334 9.42 3.49 7.53
C GLY A 334 10.38 4.07 8.56
N ASP A 335 10.88 3.25 9.49
CA ASP A 335 12.07 3.60 10.28
C ASP A 335 13.30 3.71 9.38
N PHE A 336 13.30 2.91 8.30
CA PHE A 336 14.17 3.09 7.15
C PHE A 336 13.34 3.05 5.87
N ILE A 337 13.62 4.01 4.98
CA ILE A 337 12.94 4.16 3.69
C ILE A 337 13.99 3.95 2.61
N ILE A 338 13.82 2.87 1.85
CA ILE A 338 14.64 2.49 0.72
C ILE A 338 13.82 2.74 -0.54
N SER A 339 14.44 3.15 -1.63
CA SER A 339 13.77 3.21 -2.93
C SER A 339 14.64 2.61 -4.02
N GLU A 340 13.98 2.09 -5.05
CA GLU A 340 14.68 1.65 -6.24
C GLU A 340 15.22 2.86 -7.01
N ARG A 341 16.41 2.70 -7.59
CA ARG A 341 17.00 3.71 -8.47
C ARG A 341 16.03 4.08 -9.59
N LYS A 342 15.91 5.38 -9.87
CA LYS A 342 15.02 5.98 -10.87
C LYS A 342 13.54 5.66 -10.67
N ALA A 343 13.11 5.12 -9.53
CA ALA A 343 11.69 4.89 -9.27
C ALA A 343 10.91 6.21 -9.33
N THR A 344 9.64 6.10 -9.71
CA THR A 344 8.76 7.26 -9.74
C THR A 344 8.13 7.36 -8.38
N VAL A 345 8.42 8.44 -7.67
CA VAL A 345 7.89 8.74 -6.35
C VAL A 345 7.25 10.11 -6.45
N ALA A 346 5.94 10.22 -6.22
CA ALA A 346 5.25 11.50 -6.34
C ALA A 346 3.88 11.49 -5.64
N PHE A 347 3.49 12.58 -4.98
CA PHE A 347 2.16 12.67 -4.39
C PHE A 347 1.06 12.68 -5.46
N ALA A 348 1.14 13.59 -6.43
CA ALA A 348 0.23 13.62 -7.57
C ALA A 348 0.96 13.15 -8.83
N GLY A 349 0.33 12.25 -9.59
CA GLY A 349 0.84 11.86 -10.90
C GLY A 349 0.73 13.01 -11.90
N ASP A 350 1.69 13.11 -12.83
CA ASP A 350 1.76 14.18 -13.83
C ASP A 350 0.44 14.36 -14.61
N ARG A 351 -0.23 13.25 -14.95
CA ARG A 351 -1.56 13.27 -15.59
C ARG A 351 -2.61 14.03 -14.78
N VAL A 352 -2.67 13.77 -13.47
CA VAL A 352 -3.65 14.42 -12.59
C VAL A 352 -3.33 15.91 -12.53
N VAL A 353 -2.06 16.27 -12.32
CA VAL A 353 -1.63 17.67 -12.26
C VAL A 353 -1.98 18.41 -13.56
N LYS A 354 -1.66 17.85 -14.74
CA LYS A 354 -2.00 18.45 -16.04
C LYS A 354 -3.49 18.72 -16.19
N LEU A 355 -4.32 17.73 -15.88
CA LEU A 355 -5.78 17.84 -16.03
C LEU A 355 -6.38 18.84 -15.04
N THR A 356 -5.79 19.03 -13.86
CA THR A 356 -6.30 19.96 -12.83
C THR A 356 -5.65 21.34 -12.82
N SER A 357 -4.50 21.53 -13.48
CA SER A 357 -3.71 22.79 -13.44
C SER A 357 -3.67 23.50 -14.80
N GLY A 358 -4.66 23.27 -15.66
CA GLY A 358 -4.78 23.91 -16.96
C GLY A 358 -3.68 23.52 -17.95
N GLY A 359 -3.26 22.25 -17.94
CA GLY A 359 -2.27 21.68 -18.87
C GLY A 359 -0.80 21.83 -18.45
N ARG A 360 -0.53 22.49 -17.30
CA ARG A 360 0.83 22.55 -16.73
C ARG A 360 1.15 21.22 -16.05
N GLY A 361 2.12 20.48 -16.61
CA GLY A 361 2.64 19.25 -16.02
C GLY A 361 3.70 19.49 -14.95
N VAL A 362 4.18 18.40 -14.39
CA VAL A 362 5.27 18.37 -13.40
C VAL A 362 6.60 18.18 -14.14
N ASP A 363 7.67 18.81 -13.64
CA ASP A 363 9.02 18.52 -14.13
C ASP A 363 9.35 17.04 -13.84
N PRO A 364 9.62 16.20 -14.86
CA PRO A 364 9.92 14.78 -14.68
C PRO A 364 11.08 14.52 -13.71
N GLY A 365 12.04 15.44 -13.62
CA GLY A 365 13.17 15.32 -12.69
C GLY A 365 12.75 15.35 -11.21
N THR A 366 11.60 15.95 -10.90
CA THR A 366 11.10 16.10 -9.53
C THR A 366 10.30 14.90 -9.03
N MET A 367 9.97 13.95 -9.91
CA MET A 367 9.17 12.76 -9.57
C MET A 367 10.03 11.50 -9.40
N THR A 368 11.31 11.66 -9.06
CA THR A 368 12.29 10.56 -9.00
C THR A 368 12.73 10.26 -7.57
N ALA A 369 13.01 8.99 -7.26
CA ALA A 369 13.59 8.58 -5.98
C ALA A 369 14.82 9.40 -5.58
N GLU A 370 15.70 9.73 -6.53
CA GLU A 370 16.89 10.53 -6.30
C GLU A 370 16.55 11.96 -5.88
N PHE A 371 15.50 12.56 -6.45
CA PHE A 371 15.04 13.88 -6.04
C PHE A 371 14.56 13.85 -4.58
N PHE A 372 13.73 12.89 -4.21
CA PHE A 372 13.21 12.75 -2.85
C PHE A 372 14.32 12.42 -1.84
N SER A 373 15.29 11.59 -2.21
CA SER A 373 16.46 11.30 -1.38
C SER A 373 17.31 12.56 -1.13
N LYS A 374 17.56 13.38 -2.16
CA LYS A 374 18.26 14.68 -2.00
C LYS A 374 17.52 15.66 -1.08
N LYS A 375 16.21 15.49 -0.89
CA LYS A 375 15.38 16.30 0.02
C LYS A 375 15.20 15.68 1.41
N GLY A 376 15.86 14.55 1.68
CA GLY A 376 15.83 13.87 2.97
C GLY A 376 14.62 12.95 3.18
N GLY A 377 13.82 12.69 2.15
CA GLY A 377 12.63 11.81 2.25
C GLY A 377 12.92 10.32 2.07
N ILE A 378 14.11 9.95 1.58
CA ILE A 378 14.53 8.56 1.32
C ILE A 378 15.95 8.37 1.83
N HIS A 379 16.15 7.35 2.68
CA HIS A 379 17.41 7.07 3.36
C HIS A 379 18.42 6.37 2.43
N LEU A 380 17.95 5.51 1.53
CA LEU A 380 18.79 4.77 0.60
C LEU A 380 18.11 4.63 -0.76
N VAL A 381 18.83 4.95 -1.83
CA VAL A 381 18.42 4.63 -3.20
C VAL A 381 19.35 3.56 -3.75
N THR A 382 18.80 2.42 -4.16
CA THR A 382 19.59 1.26 -4.59
C THR A 382 18.95 0.51 -5.75
N GLU A 383 19.68 -0.38 -6.39
CA GLU A 383 19.17 -1.24 -7.45
C GLU A 383 18.36 -2.41 -6.89
N ARG A 384 17.42 -2.95 -7.66
CA ARG A 384 16.52 -4.06 -7.23
C ARG A 384 17.28 -5.27 -6.70
N ASN A 385 18.36 -5.65 -7.38
CA ASN A 385 19.24 -6.76 -7.01
C ASN A 385 19.92 -6.58 -5.64
N GLN A 386 20.06 -5.34 -5.16
CA GLN A 386 20.68 -5.01 -3.89
C GLN A 386 19.64 -4.84 -2.76
N LEU A 387 18.33 -4.85 -3.04
CA LEU A 387 17.30 -4.62 -2.03
C LEU A 387 17.41 -5.63 -0.89
N LYS A 388 17.45 -6.92 -1.20
CA LYS A 388 17.56 -8.00 -0.19
C LYS A 388 18.78 -7.83 0.72
N ALA A 389 19.94 -7.50 0.13
CA ALA A 389 21.18 -7.27 0.86
C ALA A 389 21.11 -6.01 1.74
N ALA A 390 20.58 -4.92 1.21
CA ALA A 390 20.40 -3.68 1.96
C ALA A 390 19.47 -3.88 3.16
N ILE A 391 18.28 -4.46 2.94
CA ILE A 391 17.27 -4.70 3.96
C ILE A 391 17.83 -5.59 5.07
N SER A 392 18.42 -6.74 4.70
CA SER A 392 18.99 -7.68 5.65
C SER A 392 20.15 -7.05 6.45
N GLY A 393 21.00 -6.28 5.79
CA GLY A 393 22.10 -5.56 6.44
C GLY A 393 21.59 -4.54 7.46
N ILE A 394 20.60 -3.74 7.09
CA ILE A 394 19.97 -2.75 7.98
C ILE A 394 19.35 -3.45 9.19
N LEU A 395 18.53 -4.48 8.99
CA LEU A 395 17.89 -5.21 10.08
C LEU A 395 18.91 -5.80 11.06
N ARG A 396 20.01 -6.36 10.57
CA ARG A 396 21.09 -6.93 11.40
C ARG A 396 21.82 -5.90 12.26
N LEU A 397 21.75 -4.62 11.90
CA LEU A 397 22.33 -3.51 12.69
C LEU A 397 21.36 -2.98 13.75
N THR A 398 20.09 -3.39 13.73
CA THR A 398 19.09 -2.90 14.70
C THR A 398 19.27 -3.53 16.09
N PRO A 399 18.83 -2.84 17.17
CA PRO A 399 18.73 -3.43 18.50
C PRO A 399 17.86 -4.70 18.53
N TRP A 400 16.79 -4.73 17.74
CA TRP A 400 15.88 -5.88 17.61
C TRP A 400 16.63 -7.17 17.24
N PHE A 401 17.53 -7.11 16.24
CA PHE A 401 18.30 -8.29 15.84
C PHE A 401 19.24 -8.77 16.95
N ARG A 402 19.89 -7.85 17.66
CA ARG A 402 20.81 -8.20 18.77
C ARG A 402 20.09 -8.89 19.92
N ALA A 403 18.90 -8.42 20.28
CA ALA A 403 18.09 -9.03 21.33
C ALA A 403 17.65 -10.45 20.97
N ASN A 404 17.20 -10.68 19.73
CA ASN A 404 16.76 -12.00 19.26
C ASN A 404 17.92 -12.97 18.97
N ALA A 405 19.11 -12.47 18.63
CA ALA A 405 20.30 -13.31 18.48
C ALA A 405 20.83 -13.84 19.82
N GLN A 406 20.56 -13.15 20.94
CA GLN A 406 20.94 -13.58 22.28
C GLN A 406 20.00 -14.64 22.83
N SER A 407 18.69 -14.50 22.65
CA SER A 407 17.69 -15.49 23.09
C SER A 407 17.89 -16.86 22.44
N HIS A 408 18.30 -16.92 21.17
CA HIS A 408 18.65 -18.18 20.50
C HIS A 408 19.92 -18.86 21.03
N LYS A 409 20.87 -18.09 21.60
CA LYS A 409 22.08 -18.64 22.22
C LYS A 409 21.87 -19.15 23.63
N GLU A 410 20.83 -18.66 24.32
CA GLU A 410 20.47 -19.12 25.67
C GLU A 410 19.54 -20.35 25.65
N GLN A 411 18.90 -20.62 24.50
CA GLN A 411 18.03 -21.78 24.27
C GLN A 411 18.74 -22.99 23.64
N GLN A 412 19.97 -22.83 23.15
CA GLN A 412 20.88 -23.91 22.74
C GLN A 412 21.87 -24.22 23.86
#